data_AF-A0A960B8X9-F1
#
_entry.id   AF-A0A960B8X9-F1
#
_cell.length_a   1.000
_cell.length_b   1.000
_cell.length_c   1.000
_cell.angle_alpha   90.00
_cell.angle_beta   90.00
_cell.angle_gamma   90.00
#
_symmetry.space_group_name_H-M   'P 1'
#
loop_
_entity.id
_entity.type
_entity.pdbx_description
1 polymer ?
#
loop_
_entity_poly.entity_id
_entity_poly.type
_entity_poly.pdbx_seq_one_letter_code
_entity_poly.pdbx_strand_id
1 'polypeptide(L)'
;MSGNQRGVSLSAFFAVVVLALLLVAGLVVDGGAQAVAARRAELVASAAARAGADATAASRLAGEAPDVTAAVVAARAVLAASEDVTGEVEVAGGRIRVTTSAGADTVLLSLIGIGRLDAHGSAEAELVSNR
;
A
#
# COMPACT_ATOMS: atom_id res chain seq x y z
N MET A 1 33.16 -5.14 -50.14
CA MET A 1 32.70 -4.23 -49.06
C MET A 1 31.57 -4.88 -48.24
N SER A 2 31.74 -6.11 -47.74
CA SER A 2 30.62 -6.91 -47.17
C SER A 2 30.70 -7.14 -45.64
N GLY A 3 31.72 -6.57 -44.97
CA GLY A 3 31.93 -6.73 -43.53
C GLY A 3 31.08 -5.81 -42.65
N ASN A 4 30.75 -4.60 -43.12
CA ASN A 4 30.01 -3.62 -42.31
C ASN A 4 28.54 -3.98 -42.07
N GLN A 5 27.86 -4.64 -43.01
CA GLN A 5 26.41 -4.92 -42.86
C GLN A 5 26.14 -5.92 -41.73
N ARG A 6 26.97 -6.96 -41.56
CA ARG A 6 26.80 -7.95 -40.49
C ARG A 6 27.11 -7.35 -39.11
N GLY A 7 28.15 -6.51 -39.00
CA GLY A 7 28.47 -5.79 -37.77
C GLY A 7 27.40 -4.78 -37.35
N VAL A 8 26.84 -4.05 -38.33
CA VAL A 8 25.73 -3.10 -38.10
C VAL A 8 24.45 -3.83 -37.73
N SER A 9 24.08 -4.94 -38.40
CA SER A 9 22.89 -5.72 -38.05
C SER A 9 22.99 -6.39 -36.68
N LEU A 10 24.17 -6.92 -36.31
CA LEU A 10 24.37 -7.54 -35.00
C LEU A 10 24.34 -6.50 -33.87
N SER A 11 24.94 -5.32 -34.10
CA SER A 11 24.90 -4.20 -33.16
C SER A 11 23.49 -3.64 -32.97
N ALA A 12 22.72 -3.50 -34.05
CA ALA A 12 21.33 -3.04 -34.00
C ALA A 12 20.44 -4.04 -33.26
N PHE A 13 20.57 -5.34 -33.55
CA PHE A 13 19.86 -6.39 -32.82
C PHE A 13 20.20 -6.38 -31.32
N PHE A 14 21.49 -6.29 -30.99
CA PHE A 14 21.95 -6.23 -29.60
C PHE A 14 21.40 -5.00 -28.87
N ALA A 15 21.38 -3.84 -29.53
CA ALA A 15 20.81 -2.62 -28.96
C ALA A 15 19.32 -2.77 -28.63
N VAL A 16 18.54 -3.40 -29.51
CA VAL A 16 17.11 -3.67 -29.26
C VAL A 16 16.92 -4.63 -28.08
N VAL A 17 17.74 -5.68 -27.98
CA VAL A 17 17.67 -6.63 -26.86
C VAL A 17 18.02 -5.95 -25.54
N VAL A 18 19.09 -5.15 -25.49
CA VAL A 18 19.46 -4.39 -24.28
C VAL A 18 18.35 -3.44 -23.88
N LEU A 19 17.77 -2.71 -24.83
CA LEU A 19 16.63 -1.83 -24.57
C LEU A 19 15.44 -2.61 -24.00
N ALA A 20 15.09 -3.75 -24.59
CA ALA A 20 14.01 -4.60 -24.08
C ALA A 20 14.27 -5.09 -22.65
N LEU A 21 15.51 -5.50 -22.34
CA LEU A 21 15.89 -5.92 -20.99
C LEU A 21 15.82 -4.77 -19.97
N LEU A 22 16.23 -3.57 -20.36
CA LEU A 22 16.12 -2.38 -19.50
C LEU A 22 14.65 -2.02 -19.22
N LEU A 23 13.78 -2.14 -20.22
CA LEU A 23 12.33 -1.94 -20.04
C LEU A 23 11.73 -2.97 -19.08
N VAL A 24 12.08 -4.26 -19.24
CA VAL A 24 11.60 -5.30 -18.32
C VAL A 24 12.12 -5.07 -16.90
N ALA A 25 13.41 -4.75 -16.75
CA ALA A 25 14.01 -4.45 -15.45
C ALA A 25 13.33 -3.26 -14.77
N GLY A 26 13.08 -2.17 -15.51
CA GLY A 26 12.38 -1.01 -14.98
C GLY A 26 10.93 -1.32 -14.54
N LEU A 27 10.22 -2.16 -15.29
CA LEU A 27 8.86 -2.58 -14.91
C LEU A 27 8.85 -3.41 -13.62
N VAL A 28 9.86 -4.27 -13.42
CA VAL A 28 10.01 -5.05 -12.18
C VAL A 28 10.31 -4.13 -10.99
N VAL A 29 11.15 -3.10 -11.18
CA VAL A 29 11.45 -2.12 -10.12
C VAL A 29 10.20 -1.33 -9.73
N ASP A 30 9.48 -0.77 -10.70
CA ASP A 30 8.28 0.02 -10.45
C ASP A 30 7.16 -0.84 -9.83
N GLY A 31 6.97 -2.06 -10.34
CA GLY A 31 6.00 -3.02 -9.79
C GLY A 31 6.36 -3.46 -8.36
N GLY A 32 7.64 -3.66 -8.07
CA GLY A 32 8.12 -3.96 -6.72
C GLY A 32 7.85 -2.82 -5.74
N ALA A 33 8.11 -1.57 -6.15
CA ALA A 33 7.81 -0.39 -5.33
C ALA A 33 6.31 -0.29 -5.03
N GLN A 34 5.45 -0.49 -6.03
CA GLN A 34 4.00 -0.50 -5.88
C GLN A 34 3.54 -1.60 -4.90
N ALA A 35 4.08 -2.82 -5.00
CA ALA A 35 3.75 -3.91 -4.10
C ALA A 35 4.15 -3.62 -2.64
N VAL A 36 5.31 -2.98 -2.43
CA VAL A 36 5.76 -2.56 -1.09
C VAL A 36 4.84 -1.48 -0.52
N ALA A 37 4.44 -0.49 -1.32
CA ALA A 37 3.50 0.55 -0.88
C ALA A 37 2.13 -0.03 -0.51
N ALA A 38 1.60 -0.97 -1.30
CA ALA A 38 0.34 -1.65 -1.00
C ALA A 38 0.42 -2.42 0.32
N ARG A 39 1.50 -3.18 0.53
CA ARG A 39 1.70 -3.93 1.77
C ARG A 39 1.82 -3.01 2.98
N ARG A 40 2.47 -1.85 2.83
CA ARG A 40 2.55 -0.86 3.91
C ARG A 40 1.17 -0.28 4.25
N ALA A 41 0.36 0.05 3.25
CA ALA A 41 -1.02 0.51 3.46
C ALA A 41 -1.82 -0.54 4.25
N GLU A 42 -1.81 -1.81 3.82
CA GLU A 42 -2.48 -2.91 4.52
C GLU A 42 -2.00 -3.08 5.97
N LEU A 43 -0.68 -3.03 6.20
CA LEU A 43 -0.11 -3.16 7.54
C LEU A 43 -0.59 -2.05 8.47
N VAL A 44 -0.57 -0.80 8.02
CA VAL A 44 -1.04 0.35 8.80
C VAL A 44 -2.55 0.25 9.04
N ALA A 45 -3.36 -0.11 8.04
CA ALA A 45 -4.79 -0.32 8.22
C ALA A 45 -5.06 -1.40 9.29
N SER A 46 -4.34 -2.52 9.21
CA SER A 46 -4.49 -3.63 10.17
C SER A 46 -4.09 -3.23 11.59
N ALA A 47 -3.03 -2.45 11.73
CA ALA A 47 -2.57 -1.95 13.02
C ALA A 47 -3.59 -0.96 13.63
N ALA A 48 -4.13 -0.05 12.81
CA ALA A 48 -5.14 0.91 13.25
C ALA A 48 -6.46 0.22 13.66
N ALA A 49 -6.93 -0.75 12.87
CA ALA A 49 -8.13 -1.52 13.21
C ALA A 49 -7.97 -2.31 14.50
N ARG A 50 -6.80 -2.95 14.71
CA ARG A 50 -6.48 -3.65 15.96
C ARG A 50 -6.42 -2.71 17.15
N ALA A 51 -5.72 -1.58 17.03
CA ALA A 51 -5.66 -0.57 18.08
C ALA A 51 -7.06 -0.08 18.49
N GLY A 52 -7.96 0.10 17.52
CA GLY A 52 -9.36 0.42 17.80
C GLY A 52 -10.10 -0.69 18.56
N ALA A 53 -9.89 -1.95 18.20
CA ALA A 53 -10.49 -3.08 18.91
C ALA A 53 -9.91 -3.30 20.32
N ASP A 54 -8.62 -3.05 20.50
CA ASP A 54 -7.94 -3.13 21.80
C ASP A 54 -8.43 -2.04 22.75
N ALA A 55 -8.69 -0.84 22.23
CA ALA A 55 -9.25 0.26 23.01
C ALA A 55 -10.64 -0.06 23.61
N THR A 56 -11.43 -0.93 22.96
CA THR A 56 -12.74 -1.35 23.50
C THR A 56 -12.66 -2.55 24.43
N ALA A 57 -11.47 -3.16 24.61
CA ALA A 57 -11.32 -4.36 25.41
C ALA A 57 -11.73 -4.14 26.87
N ALA A 58 -11.36 -3.00 27.47
CA ALA A 58 -11.70 -2.68 28.86
C ALA A 58 -13.23 -2.63 29.09
N SER A 59 -13.97 -1.89 28.24
CA SER A 59 -15.43 -1.82 28.31
C SER A 59 -16.07 -3.20 28.11
N ARG A 60 -15.55 -4.00 27.17
CA ARG A 60 -16.03 -5.38 26.94
C ARG A 60 -15.81 -6.29 28.14
N LEU A 61 -14.65 -6.18 28.81
CA LEU A 61 -14.36 -6.94 30.03
C LEU A 61 -15.25 -6.53 31.20
N ALA A 62 -15.65 -5.25 31.26
CA ALA A 62 -16.61 -4.74 32.24
C ALA A 62 -18.07 -5.09 31.93
N GLY A 63 -18.36 -5.71 30.77
CA GLY A 63 -19.72 -6.00 30.32
C GLY A 63 -20.48 -4.76 29.81
N GLU A 64 -19.77 -3.66 29.55
CA GLU A 64 -20.32 -2.41 29.05
C GLU A 64 -20.33 -2.39 27.52
N ALA A 65 -21.13 -1.48 26.95
CA ALA A 65 -21.08 -1.21 25.53
C ALA A 65 -19.68 -0.72 25.13
N PRO A 66 -19.13 -1.14 23.97
CA PRO A 66 -17.80 -0.72 23.56
C PRO A 66 -17.72 0.79 23.35
N ASP A 67 -16.69 1.41 23.91
CA ASP A 67 -16.41 2.83 23.70
C ASP A 67 -15.91 3.07 22.27
N VAL A 68 -16.85 3.41 21.39
CA VAL A 68 -16.58 3.73 19.98
C VAL A 68 -15.67 4.94 19.85
N THR A 69 -15.76 5.91 20.77
CA THR A 69 -14.92 7.12 20.72
C THR A 69 -13.47 6.75 20.99
N ALA A 70 -13.21 5.95 22.02
CA ALA A 70 -11.87 5.44 22.30
C ALA A 70 -11.32 4.61 21.13
N ALA A 71 -12.15 3.77 20.50
CA ALA A 71 -11.76 2.99 19.33
C ALA A 71 -11.29 3.87 18.15
N VAL A 72 -12.06 4.91 17.82
CA VAL A 72 -11.73 5.84 16.73
C VAL A 72 -10.48 6.65 17.06
N VAL A 73 -10.33 7.12 18.30
CA VAL A 73 -9.15 7.87 18.75
C VAL A 73 -7.89 7.00 18.63
N ALA A 74 -7.94 5.75 19.10
CA ALA A 74 -6.82 4.82 19.01
C ALA A 74 -6.44 4.49 17.56
N ALA A 75 -7.42 4.22 16.70
CA ALA A 75 -7.17 3.97 15.28
C ALA A 75 -6.56 5.20 14.58
N ARG A 76 -7.07 6.40 14.85
CA ARG A 76 -6.52 7.66 14.31
C ARG A 76 -5.12 7.96 14.81
N ALA A 77 -4.78 7.59 16.04
CA ALA A 77 -3.42 7.75 16.56
C ALA A 77 -2.40 6.93 15.77
N VAL A 78 -2.75 5.71 15.35
CA VAL A 78 -1.89 4.87 14.48
C VAL A 78 -1.71 5.51 13.10
N LEU A 79 -2.78 6.05 12.52
CA LEU A 79 -2.71 6.76 11.24
C LEU A 79 -1.84 8.02 11.35
N ALA A 80 -2.01 8.81 12.41
CA ALA A 80 -1.23 10.03 12.63
C ALA A 80 0.27 9.77 12.88
N ALA A 81 0.63 8.58 13.38
CA ALA A 81 2.02 8.16 13.55
C ALA A 81 2.69 7.70 12.24
N SER A 82 1.92 7.57 11.14
CA SER A 82 2.43 7.12 9.84
C SER A 82 2.67 8.30 8.91
N GLU A 83 3.92 8.52 8.48
CA GLU A 83 4.26 9.68 7.63
C GLU A 83 3.82 9.53 6.17
N ASP A 84 3.96 8.34 5.58
CA ASP A 84 3.67 8.12 4.14
C ASP A 84 2.37 7.35 3.87
N VAL A 85 1.52 7.21 4.89
CA VAL A 85 0.22 6.54 4.77
C VAL A 85 -0.86 7.46 5.30
N THR A 86 -1.82 7.75 4.45
CA THR A 86 -3.05 8.46 4.83
C THR A 86 -4.17 7.45 5.02
N GLY A 87 -5.22 7.80 5.76
CA GLY A 87 -6.34 6.89 5.92
C GLY A 87 -7.55 7.51 6.58
N GLU A 88 -8.65 6.77 6.51
CA GLU A 88 -9.93 7.10 7.09
C GLU A 88 -10.38 5.97 8.02
N VAL A 89 -11.11 6.35 9.07
CA VAL A 89 -11.66 5.43 10.07
C VAL A 89 -13.17 5.60 10.08
N GLU A 90 -13.86 4.52 9.78
CA GLU A 90 -15.31 4.43 9.82
C GLU A 90 -15.75 3.41 10.86
N VAL A 91 -16.85 3.67 11.56
CA VAL A 91 -17.47 2.69 12.46
C VAL A 91 -18.90 2.44 12.01
N ALA A 92 -19.21 1.19 11.69
CA ALA A 92 -20.54 0.80 11.25
C ALA A 92 -20.90 -0.60 11.75
N GLY A 93 -22.11 -0.75 12.30
CA GLY A 93 -22.63 -2.05 12.74
C GLY A 93 -21.77 -2.77 13.76
N GLY A 94 -21.16 -2.03 14.71
CA GLY A 94 -20.29 -2.62 15.73
C GLY A 94 -18.92 -3.06 15.22
N ARG A 95 -18.53 -2.68 14.00
CA ARG A 95 -17.19 -2.90 13.44
C ARG A 95 -16.51 -1.57 13.15
N ILE A 96 -15.19 -1.54 13.33
CA ILE A 96 -14.33 -0.45 12.86
C ILE A 96 -13.69 -0.89 11.55
N ARG A 97 -13.82 -0.05 10.52
CA ARG A 97 -13.15 -0.20 9.22
C ARG A 97 -12.13 0.92 9.08
N VAL A 98 -10.91 0.55 8.72
CA VAL A 98 -9.85 1.49 8.40
C VAL A 98 -9.45 1.30 6.94
N THR A 99 -9.52 2.36 6.17
CA THR A 99 -9.03 2.41 4.79
C THR A 99 -7.79 3.30 4.75
N THR A 100 -6.80 2.91 3.96
CA THR A 100 -5.51 3.59 3.89
C THR A 100 -5.07 3.74 2.44
N SER A 101 -4.30 4.79 2.19
CA SER A 101 -3.69 5.10 0.91
C SER A 101 -2.21 5.44 1.12
N ALA A 102 -1.38 4.83 0.29
CA ALA A 102 0.05 5.07 0.18
C ALA A 102 0.41 5.33 -1.29
N GLY A 103 1.65 5.73 -1.56
CA GLY A 103 2.12 5.84 -2.93
C GLY A 103 3.52 5.27 -3.11
N ALA A 104 3.83 4.88 -4.34
CA ALA A 104 5.15 4.45 -4.78
C ALA A 104 5.62 5.35 -5.91
N ASP A 105 6.80 5.94 -5.77
CA ASP A 105 7.45 6.66 -6.86
C ASP A 105 7.94 5.67 -7.91
N THR A 106 7.81 6.04 -9.18
CA THR A 106 8.19 5.21 -10.32
C THR A 106 9.42 5.78 -11.02
N VAL A 107 10.26 4.90 -11.54
CA VAL A 107 11.46 5.27 -12.29
C VAL A 107 11.22 5.09 -13.78
N LEU A 108 10.77 3.91 -14.23
CA LEU A 108 10.57 3.63 -15.65
C LEU A 108 9.32 4.33 -16.18
N LEU A 109 8.20 4.19 -15.46
CA LEU A 109 6.92 4.79 -15.84
C LEU A 109 7.00 6.33 -15.84
N SER A 110 7.95 6.92 -15.12
CA SER A 110 8.20 8.37 -15.14
C SER A 110 8.61 8.88 -16.53
N LEU A 111 9.28 8.04 -17.33
CA LEU A 111 9.68 8.37 -18.70
C LEU A 111 8.50 8.58 -19.64
N ILE A 112 7.34 7.99 -19.31
CA ILE A 112 6.07 8.18 -20.04
C ILE A 112 5.10 9.09 -19.28
N GLY A 113 5.57 9.81 -18.26
CA GLY A 113 4.81 10.82 -17.52
C GLY A 113 4.04 10.30 -16.29
N ILE A 114 4.18 9.03 -15.92
CA ILE A 114 3.57 8.48 -14.69
C ILE A 114 4.64 8.45 -13.61
N GLY A 115 4.68 9.46 -12.74
CA GLY A 115 5.73 9.59 -11.71
C GLY A 115 5.42 8.92 -10.36
N ARG A 116 4.16 8.52 -10.13
CA ARG A 116 3.72 7.91 -8.88
C ARG A 116 2.55 6.96 -9.13
N LEU A 117 2.52 5.86 -8.41
CA LEU A 117 1.41 4.90 -8.37
C LEU A 117 0.77 4.92 -6.99
N ASP A 118 -0.55 4.97 -6.95
CA ASP A 118 -1.31 4.87 -5.71
C ASP A 118 -1.45 3.41 -5.29
N ALA A 119 -1.47 3.20 -3.98
CA ALA A 119 -1.66 1.90 -3.37
C ALA A 119 -2.63 2.02 -2.21
N HIS A 120 -3.53 1.04 -2.07
CA HIS A 120 -4.59 1.08 -1.06
C HIS A 120 -4.53 -0.16 -0.17
N GLY A 121 -4.96 0.01 1.08
CA GLY A 121 -5.11 -1.08 2.04
C GLY A 121 -6.36 -0.86 2.89
N SER A 122 -6.99 -1.94 3.34
CA SER A 122 -8.17 -1.87 4.21
C SER A 122 -8.14 -2.98 5.25
N ALA A 123 -8.60 -2.68 6.46
CA ALA A 123 -8.78 -3.66 7.51
C ALA A 123 -10.03 -3.39 8.33
N GLU A 124 -10.61 -4.46 8.88
CA GLU A 124 -11.77 -4.39 9.75
C GLU A 124 -11.49 -5.10 11.07
N ALA A 125 -12.06 -4.57 12.15
CA ALA A 125 -12.08 -5.24 13.43
C ALA A 125 -13.46 -5.13 14.08
N GLU A 126 -13.83 -6.15 14.83
CA GLU A 126 -15.13 -6.21 15.51
C GLU A 126 -15.00 -5.60 16.92
N LEU A 127 -15.88 -4.64 17.22
CA LEU A 127 -15.94 -3.94 18.51
C LEU A 127 -16.96 -4.59 19.47
N VAL A 128 -17.95 -5.31 18.94
CA VAL A 128 -19.01 -5.97 19.71
C VAL A 128 -18.88 -7.48 19.49
N SER A 129 -18.67 -8.27 20.54
CA SER A 129 -18.79 -9.73 20.39
C SER A 129 -20.27 -10.08 20.30
N ASN A 130 -20.76 -10.49 19.14
CA ASN A 130 -22.12 -11.03 19.01
C ASN A 130 -22.19 -12.36 19.79
N ARG A 131 -22.82 -12.35 20.96
CA ARG A 131 -23.14 -13.56 21.74
C ARG A 131 -24.59 -13.48 22.19
#